data_AF-A0A974YWH5-F1
#
_entry.id   AF-A0A974YWH5-F1
#
_cell.length_a   1.000
_cell.length_b   1.000
_cell.length_c   1.000
_cell.angle_alpha   90.00
_cell.angle_beta   90.00
_cell.angle_gamma   90.00
#
_symmetry.space_group_name_H-M   'P 1'
#
loop_
_entity.id
_entity.type
_entity.pdbx_description
1 polymer ?
#
loop_
_entity_poly.entity_id
_entity_poly.type
_entity_poly.pdbx_seq_one_letter_code
_entity_poly.pdbx_strand_id
1 'polypeptide(L)'
;MKVIKNIILLISSLCLLSACDYFDKNKSPLFKSNATIKNDIYHFEMTAEDKAIYNNYLDNLTSQERKERNNYYCGTLANKIIKFPKQFMFMPMGYADISFLEQNGWKANMRWCNDRIISYSIVIDWPELEPGRSKYRFDKLDWGTYDQYLVTSQNQENVDYSNAVIYVFGQLDQFGDEIIRNNPKNLRPYLESLFKKYKITSNNKAIVRKDLNLEQLDIPVSEDKIFAVYWHRTKNNQADLVIECKPVPDKLFSWCTSYFFPKNIPNVISSFIVTEDNLANWPELIKKSEKLFNSFLLKNESDKKKKKKK
;
A
#
# COMPACT_ATOMS: atom_id res chain seq x y z
N MET A 1 24.01 40.18 -41.60
CA MET A 1 25.20 39.53 -42.20
C MET A 1 25.99 38.90 -41.05
N LYS A 2 26.26 37.57 -41.12
CA LYS A 2 27.01 36.70 -40.18
C LYS A 2 26.38 36.53 -38.78
N VAL A 3 25.78 35.41 -38.37
CA VAL A 3 26.12 33.97 -38.43
C VAL A 3 27.51 33.65 -37.86
N ILE A 4 27.52 32.97 -36.71
CA ILE A 4 28.28 31.75 -36.32
C ILE A 4 27.79 31.43 -34.89
N LYS A 5 26.96 30.40 -34.65
CA LYS A 5 27.27 28.95 -34.48
C LYS A 5 28.14 28.64 -33.26
N ASN A 6 27.56 27.89 -32.31
CA ASN A 6 28.01 26.60 -31.75
C ASN A 6 27.90 26.45 -30.21
N ILE A 7 27.05 25.51 -29.76
CA ILE A 7 27.38 24.25 -29.01
C ILE A 7 27.21 24.50 -27.49
N ILE A 8 26.37 23.84 -26.67
CA ILE A 8 26.23 22.39 -26.32
C ILE A 8 24.83 22.15 -25.68
N LEU A 9 24.06 21.21 -26.23
CA LEU A 9 23.42 20.06 -25.55
C LEU A 9 23.11 20.20 -24.02
N LEU A 10 21.85 20.08 -23.59
CA LEU A 10 21.48 19.19 -22.48
C LEU A 10 19.94 19.08 -22.30
N ILE A 11 19.42 17.92 -22.70
CA ILE A 11 18.50 17.06 -21.94
C ILE A 11 17.07 17.59 -21.66
N SER A 12 16.19 17.16 -22.55
CA SER A 12 14.89 16.53 -22.25
C SER A 12 14.65 16.10 -20.81
N SER A 13 13.66 16.69 -20.11
CA SER A 13 12.83 16.02 -19.08
C SER A 13 11.82 17.00 -18.50
N LEU A 14 10.55 16.93 -18.93
CA LEU A 14 9.42 17.56 -18.23
C LEU A 14 8.12 16.82 -18.58
N CYS A 15 8.05 15.58 -18.10
CA CYS A 15 6.88 14.76 -17.73
C CYS A 15 7.45 13.91 -16.55
N LEU A 16 6.83 13.67 -15.40
CA LEU A 16 5.51 13.12 -15.14
C LEU A 16 5.03 13.45 -13.71
N LEU A 17 3.70 13.54 -13.57
CA LEU A 17 2.97 13.64 -12.31
C LEU A 17 1.91 12.52 -12.24
N SER A 18 2.25 11.38 -11.63
CA SER A 18 1.36 10.50 -10.82
C SER A 18 1.99 9.14 -10.63
N ALA A 19 2.04 8.64 -9.40
CA ALA A 19 2.30 7.24 -9.14
C ALA A 19 1.10 6.40 -9.58
N CYS A 20 1.15 5.91 -10.82
CA CYS A 20 0.49 4.70 -11.33
C CYS A 20 1.12 4.41 -12.66
N ASP A 21 2.19 3.61 -12.66
CA ASP A 21 2.99 3.37 -13.85
C ASP A 21 3.56 4.66 -14.48
N TYR A 22 4.64 4.53 -15.22
CA TYR A 22 5.03 5.57 -16.16
C TYR A 22 4.04 5.47 -17.34
N PHE A 23 2.85 6.06 -17.20
CA PHE A 23 1.94 6.28 -18.32
C PHE A 23 1.46 7.72 -18.36
N ASP A 24 1.74 8.32 -19.52
CA ASP A 24 1.55 9.69 -19.95
C ASP A 24 0.07 10.12 -19.85
N LYS A 25 -0.25 11.05 -18.93
CA LYS A 25 -1.62 11.55 -18.68
C LYS A 25 -2.25 12.31 -19.86
N ASN A 26 -1.49 12.65 -20.89
CA ASN A 26 -2.03 13.27 -22.12
C ASN A 26 -2.24 12.26 -23.26
N LYS A 27 -2.09 10.96 -22.98
CA LYS A 27 -2.55 9.87 -23.84
C LYS A 27 -3.34 8.89 -22.98
N SER A 28 -4.55 9.29 -22.60
CA SER A 28 -5.57 8.30 -22.27
C SER A 28 -6.23 7.85 -23.57
N PRO A 29 -5.90 6.67 -24.10
CA PRO A 29 -6.93 5.71 -24.39
C PRO A 29 -7.30 5.12 -23.04
N LEU A 30 -8.58 5.19 -22.70
CA LEU A 30 -9.19 4.19 -21.85
C LEU A 30 -8.86 2.82 -22.43
N PHE A 31 -7.75 2.21 -22.01
CA PHE A 31 -7.43 0.84 -22.36
C PHE A 31 -8.35 -0.03 -21.51
N LYS A 32 -9.34 -0.62 -22.17
CA LYS A 32 -10.20 -1.65 -21.62
C LYS A 32 -9.32 -2.84 -21.22
N SER A 33 -8.91 -2.93 -19.96
CA SER A 33 -8.62 -4.24 -19.40
C SER A 33 -9.96 -4.95 -19.26
N ASN A 34 -10.09 -6.15 -19.85
CA ASN A 34 -11.27 -6.98 -19.69
C ASN A 34 -11.23 -7.71 -18.33
N ALA A 35 -10.88 -7.02 -17.26
CA ALA A 35 -11.01 -7.57 -15.92
C ALA A 35 -12.50 -7.63 -15.60
N THR A 36 -13.07 -8.84 -15.60
CA THR A 36 -14.43 -9.05 -15.10
C THR A 36 -14.36 -9.40 -13.62
N ILE A 37 -15.15 -8.71 -12.81
CA ILE A 37 -15.35 -9.07 -11.42
C ILE A 37 -16.37 -10.21 -11.40
N LYS A 38 -15.95 -11.41 -11.00
CA LYS A 38 -16.86 -12.53 -10.77
C LYS A 38 -16.51 -13.12 -9.41
N ASN A 39 -17.50 -13.24 -8.53
CA ASN A 39 -17.35 -13.77 -7.16
C ASN A 39 -16.19 -13.12 -6.38
N ASP A 40 -16.05 -11.79 -6.49
CA ASP A 40 -15.05 -11.01 -5.73
C ASP A 40 -13.59 -11.40 -6.00
N ILE A 41 -13.33 -12.03 -7.16
CA ILE A 41 -12.01 -12.33 -7.68
C ILE A 41 -11.85 -11.56 -9.00
N TYR A 42 -10.71 -10.89 -9.16
CA TYR A 42 -10.33 -10.32 -10.45
C TYR A 42 -10.08 -11.47 -11.43
N HIS A 43 -11.00 -11.64 -12.37
CA HIS A 43 -10.79 -12.52 -13.51
C HIS A 43 -10.14 -11.72 -14.61
N PHE A 44 -8.83 -11.91 -14.76
CA PHE A 44 -8.12 -11.41 -15.91
C PHE A 44 -8.31 -12.38 -17.07
N GLU A 45 -8.83 -11.90 -18.19
CA GLU A 45 -8.89 -12.69 -19.41
C GLU A 45 -7.47 -12.96 -19.93
N MET A 46 -7.01 -14.18 -19.71
CA MET A 46 -5.75 -14.65 -20.29
C MET A 46 -5.95 -14.97 -21.77
N THR A 47 -5.00 -14.54 -22.61
CA THR A 47 -4.93 -14.98 -24.00
C THR A 47 -4.71 -16.50 -24.07
N ALA A 48 -4.94 -17.11 -25.23
CA ALA A 48 -4.66 -18.53 -25.41
C ALA A 48 -3.17 -18.87 -25.17
N GLU A 49 -2.28 -17.96 -25.57
CA GLU A 49 -0.84 -18.07 -25.36
C GLU A 49 -0.48 -18.00 -23.87
N ASP A 50 -1.00 -17.01 -23.15
CA ASP A 50 -0.79 -16.88 -21.70
C ASP A 50 -1.30 -18.12 -20.95
N LYS A 51 -2.44 -18.67 -21.36
CA LYS A 51 -2.99 -19.91 -20.78
C LYS A 51 -2.05 -21.09 -21.00
N ALA A 52 -1.47 -21.22 -22.19
CA ALA A 52 -0.51 -22.28 -22.48
C ALA A 52 0.75 -22.15 -21.61
N ILE A 53 1.30 -20.93 -21.49
CA ILE A 53 2.45 -20.65 -20.62
C ILE A 53 2.14 -21.01 -19.16
N TYR A 54 0.99 -20.57 -18.66
CA TYR A 54 0.60 -20.82 -17.28
C TYR A 54 0.36 -22.30 -16.99
N ASN A 55 -0.31 -23.02 -17.89
CA ASN A 55 -0.55 -24.45 -17.74
C ASN A 55 0.76 -25.23 -17.75
N ASN A 56 1.69 -24.92 -18.66
CA ASN A 56 3.01 -25.53 -18.67
C ASN A 56 3.77 -25.27 -17.35
N TYR A 57 3.68 -24.05 -16.80
CA TYR A 57 4.22 -23.78 -15.48
C TYR A 57 3.59 -24.65 -14.39
N LEU A 58 2.26 -24.77 -14.36
CA LEU A 58 1.57 -25.61 -13.38
C LEU A 58 1.96 -27.08 -13.49
N ASP A 59 2.11 -27.59 -14.71
CA ASP A 59 2.48 -28.98 -14.97
C ASP A 59 3.86 -29.34 -14.43
N ASN A 60 4.79 -28.36 -14.43
CA ASN A 60 6.13 -28.52 -13.89
C ASN A 60 6.22 -28.41 -12.36
N LEU A 61 5.13 -28.06 -11.67
CA LEU A 61 5.13 -28.00 -10.20
C LEU A 61 4.85 -29.36 -9.58
N THR A 62 5.65 -29.73 -8.58
CA THR A 62 5.37 -30.85 -7.68
C THR A 62 4.09 -30.61 -6.88
N SER A 63 3.50 -31.68 -6.32
CA SER A 63 2.30 -31.57 -5.47
C SER A 63 2.49 -30.63 -4.27
N GLN A 64 3.68 -30.63 -3.68
CA GLN A 64 4.01 -29.74 -2.57
C GLN A 64 4.07 -28.28 -3.04
N GLU A 65 4.77 -28.00 -4.14
CA GLU A 65 4.84 -26.64 -4.71
C GLU A 65 3.47 -26.11 -5.11
N ARG A 66 2.61 -26.96 -5.71
CA ARG A 66 1.22 -26.57 -6.02
C ARG A 66 0.46 -26.20 -4.76
N LYS A 67 0.58 -26.99 -3.69
CA LYS A 67 -0.05 -26.70 -2.40
C LYS A 67 0.48 -25.40 -1.79
N GLU A 68 1.78 -25.17 -1.86
CA GLU A 68 2.38 -23.92 -1.37
C GLU A 68 1.92 -22.71 -2.17
N ARG A 69 1.93 -22.78 -3.50
CA ARG A 69 1.43 -21.72 -4.40
C ARG A 69 -0.05 -21.40 -4.15
N ASN A 70 -0.87 -22.42 -3.88
CA ASN A 70 -2.30 -22.23 -3.63
C ASN A 70 -2.55 -21.50 -2.30
N ASN A 71 -1.72 -21.73 -1.29
CA ASN A 71 -1.96 -21.21 0.06
C ASN A 71 -1.17 -19.95 0.38
N TYR A 72 -0.05 -19.70 -0.31
CA TYR A 72 0.88 -18.62 0.02
C TYR A 72 1.28 -17.81 -1.21
N TYR A 73 1.50 -16.52 -1.01
CA TYR A 73 2.43 -15.75 -1.83
C TYR A 73 3.81 -15.79 -1.18
N CYS A 74 4.86 -15.69 -2.00
CA CYS A 74 6.23 -15.65 -1.49
C CYS A 74 7.04 -14.63 -2.27
N GLY A 75 8.04 -14.05 -1.61
CA GLY A 75 9.00 -13.16 -2.27
C GLY A 75 9.89 -12.46 -1.25
N THR A 76 10.77 -11.60 -1.74
CA THR A 76 11.70 -10.82 -0.92
C THR A 76 11.25 -9.38 -0.84
N LEU A 77 10.96 -8.89 0.37
CA LEU A 77 10.74 -7.47 0.67
C LEU A 77 11.95 -6.94 1.45
N ALA A 78 12.56 -5.86 0.94
CA ALA A 78 13.85 -5.37 1.42
C ALA A 78 14.89 -6.51 1.42
N ASN A 79 15.30 -7.00 2.59
CA ASN A 79 16.24 -8.12 2.74
C ASN A 79 15.61 -9.34 3.44
N LYS A 80 14.29 -9.43 3.45
CA LYS A 80 13.54 -10.49 4.14
C LYS A 80 12.71 -11.29 3.17
N ILE A 81 12.80 -12.62 3.27
CA ILE A 81 11.89 -13.52 2.56
C ILE A 81 10.59 -13.59 3.36
N ILE A 82 9.51 -13.24 2.70
CA ILE A 82 8.15 -13.28 3.23
C ILE A 82 7.43 -14.46 2.59
N LYS A 83 6.81 -15.31 3.41
CA LYS A 83 5.85 -16.33 2.97
C LYS A 83 4.51 -15.99 3.59
N PHE A 84 3.63 -15.47 2.76
CA PHE A 84 2.44 -14.76 3.18
C PHE A 84 1.17 -15.60 2.88
N PRO A 85 0.34 -15.95 3.88
CA PRO A 85 -0.87 -16.72 3.64
C PRO A 85 -1.92 -15.92 2.85
N LYS A 86 -2.43 -16.49 1.75
CA LYS A 86 -3.35 -15.78 0.84
C LYS A 86 -4.68 -15.36 1.48
N GLN A 87 -5.08 -15.98 2.59
CA GLN A 87 -6.29 -15.64 3.34
C GLN A 87 -6.26 -14.22 3.94
N PHE A 88 -5.07 -13.65 4.17
CA PHE A 88 -4.94 -12.29 4.67
C PHE A 88 -4.82 -11.24 3.56
N MET A 89 -4.58 -11.64 2.30
CA MET A 89 -4.31 -10.68 1.23
C MET A 89 -5.56 -9.89 0.90
N PHE A 90 -5.42 -8.56 0.91
CA PHE A 90 -6.50 -7.69 0.47
C PHE A 90 -6.41 -7.43 -1.04
N MET A 91 -5.21 -7.10 -1.53
CA MET A 91 -4.92 -7.01 -2.97
C MET A 91 -3.90 -8.07 -3.39
N PRO A 92 -3.71 -8.36 -4.69
CA PRO A 92 -2.57 -9.14 -5.15
C PRO A 92 -1.23 -8.55 -4.69
N MET A 93 -0.22 -9.42 -4.52
CA MET A 93 1.12 -8.99 -4.11
C MET A 93 1.85 -8.28 -5.25
N GLY A 94 2.35 -7.06 -5.00
CA GLY A 94 3.14 -6.25 -5.91
C GLY A 94 4.55 -6.84 -6.12
N TYR A 95 4.94 -7.12 -7.37
CA TYR A 95 6.32 -7.54 -7.73
C TYR A 95 6.97 -6.51 -8.66
N ALA A 96 8.29 -6.34 -8.57
CA ALA A 96 9.02 -5.23 -9.20
C ALA A 96 8.97 -5.20 -10.74
N ASP A 97 8.76 -6.35 -11.37
CA ASP A 97 8.75 -6.54 -12.81
C ASP A 97 7.36 -6.90 -13.37
N ILE A 98 6.32 -6.80 -12.54
CA ILE A 98 4.93 -7.03 -12.94
C ILE A 98 4.17 -5.73 -12.80
N SER A 99 3.82 -5.11 -13.93
CA SER A 99 2.74 -4.12 -13.93
C SER A 99 1.41 -4.87 -13.81
N PHE A 100 0.68 -4.56 -12.74
CA PHE A 100 -0.68 -5.06 -12.55
C PHE A 100 -1.67 -4.47 -13.55
N LEU A 101 -1.39 -3.27 -14.07
CA LEU A 101 -2.22 -2.59 -15.06
C LEU A 101 -2.01 -3.17 -16.47
N GLU A 102 -0.79 -3.58 -16.80
CA GLU A 102 -0.44 -4.04 -18.16
C GLU A 102 -0.50 -5.56 -18.34
N GLN A 103 -0.24 -6.36 -17.29
CA GLN A 103 0.17 -7.76 -17.49
C GLN A 103 -0.78 -8.83 -16.95
N ASN A 104 -2.00 -8.46 -16.55
CA ASN A 104 -3.02 -9.38 -16.01
C ASN A 104 -2.50 -10.17 -14.80
N GLY A 105 -3.04 -9.97 -13.59
CA GLY A 105 -2.46 -10.45 -12.32
C GLY A 105 -2.13 -11.96 -12.16
N TRP A 106 -2.33 -12.80 -13.18
CA TRP A 106 -1.89 -14.20 -13.23
C TRP A 106 -0.37 -14.38 -13.16
N LYS A 107 0.45 -13.48 -13.73
CA LYS A 107 1.91 -13.59 -13.65
C LYS A 107 2.43 -13.53 -12.21
N ALA A 108 1.74 -12.82 -11.33
CA ALA A 108 2.04 -12.81 -9.90
C ALA A 108 1.84 -14.21 -9.26
N ASN A 109 0.98 -15.05 -9.81
CA ASN A 109 0.77 -16.43 -9.32
C ASN A 109 1.88 -17.39 -9.76
N MET A 110 2.80 -16.99 -10.64
CA MET A 110 3.97 -17.79 -11.02
C MET A 110 5.22 -17.45 -10.18
N ARG A 111 5.13 -16.42 -9.32
CA ARG A 111 6.24 -15.91 -8.53
C ARG A 111 6.53 -16.79 -7.31
N TRP A 112 7.78 -16.75 -6.90
CA TRP A 112 8.38 -17.54 -5.84
C TRP A 112 9.16 -16.68 -4.84
N CYS A 113 9.76 -17.31 -3.84
CA CYS A 113 10.39 -16.64 -2.71
C CYS A 113 11.59 -15.75 -3.08
N ASN A 114 12.20 -15.97 -4.25
CA ASN A 114 13.33 -15.18 -4.73
C ASN A 114 12.90 -13.92 -5.50
N ASP A 115 11.62 -13.81 -5.87
CA ASP A 115 11.11 -12.65 -6.59
C ASP A 115 10.99 -11.44 -5.67
N ARG A 116 11.35 -10.25 -6.17
CA ARG A 116 11.33 -9.00 -5.41
C ARG A 116 9.90 -8.45 -5.30
N ILE A 117 9.41 -8.35 -4.07
CA ILE A 117 8.14 -7.72 -3.73
C ILE A 117 8.36 -6.21 -3.65
N ILE A 118 7.48 -5.41 -4.25
CA ILE A 118 7.47 -3.94 -4.10
C ILE A 118 6.45 -3.48 -3.07
N SER A 119 5.32 -4.19 -2.96
CA SER A 119 4.30 -3.90 -1.98
C SER A 119 3.37 -5.09 -1.76
N TYR A 120 2.68 -5.11 -0.63
CA TYR A 120 1.50 -5.96 -0.44
C TYR A 120 0.55 -5.32 0.56
N SER A 121 -0.73 -5.66 0.46
CA SER A 121 -1.76 -5.22 1.39
C SER A 121 -2.50 -6.40 2.01
N ILE A 122 -2.87 -6.23 3.27
CA ILE A 122 -3.53 -7.26 4.07
C ILE A 122 -4.75 -6.64 4.73
N VAL A 123 -5.77 -7.44 4.93
CA VAL A 123 -6.97 -7.03 5.67
C VAL A 123 -7.25 -8.01 6.79
N ILE A 124 -7.58 -7.48 7.95
CA ILE A 124 -7.92 -8.24 9.14
C ILE A 124 -9.13 -7.66 9.84
N ASP A 125 -9.79 -8.52 10.62
CA ASP A 125 -10.71 -8.08 11.64
C ASP A 125 -9.95 -7.53 12.85
N TRP A 126 -10.42 -6.42 13.38
CA TRP A 126 -9.92 -5.79 14.59
C TRP A 126 -10.92 -5.97 15.73
N PRO A 127 -10.45 -6.25 16.96
CA PRO A 127 -9.04 -6.39 17.40
C PRO A 127 -8.42 -7.80 17.29
N GLU A 128 -9.16 -8.80 16.81
CA GLU A 128 -8.80 -10.22 16.86
C GLU A 128 -7.64 -10.61 15.94
N LEU A 129 -7.42 -9.85 14.87
CA LEU A 129 -6.42 -10.07 13.82
C LEU A 129 -6.67 -11.32 12.96
N GLU A 130 -7.92 -11.74 12.88
CA GLU A 130 -8.33 -12.82 11.99
C GLU A 130 -8.32 -12.35 10.52
N PRO A 131 -8.09 -13.26 9.55
CA PRO A 131 -8.07 -12.89 8.14
C PRO A 131 -9.42 -12.32 7.68
N GLY A 132 -9.40 -11.08 7.17
CA GLY A 132 -10.62 -10.37 6.78
C GLY A 132 -11.03 -10.56 5.32
N ARG A 133 -10.25 -11.31 4.51
CA ARG A 133 -10.46 -11.38 3.04
C ARG A 133 -11.85 -11.89 2.63
N SER A 134 -12.45 -12.78 3.42
CA SER A 134 -13.80 -13.29 3.14
C SER A 134 -14.92 -12.34 3.58
N LYS A 135 -14.59 -11.32 4.39
CA LYS A 135 -15.54 -10.37 4.99
C LYS A 135 -15.52 -9.01 4.33
N TYR A 136 -14.36 -8.58 3.86
CA TYR A 136 -14.15 -7.26 3.28
C TYR A 136 -13.84 -7.36 1.79
N ARG A 137 -14.51 -6.53 0.99
CA ARG A 137 -14.32 -6.45 -0.47
C ARG A 137 -14.11 -5.01 -0.93
N PHE A 138 -13.57 -4.87 -2.13
CA PHE A 138 -13.57 -3.62 -2.89
C PHE A 138 -14.86 -3.50 -3.69
N ASP A 139 -15.47 -2.32 -3.69
CA ASP A 139 -16.60 -2.07 -4.59
C ASP A 139 -16.16 -1.30 -5.87
N LYS A 140 -15.12 -0.47 -5.83
CA LYS A 140 -14.43 0.06 -7.03
C LYS A 140 -12.93 0.23 -6.78
N LEU A 141 -12.11 -0.44 -7.58
CA LEU A 141 -10.67 -0.22 -7.62
C LEU A 141 -10.38 0.85 -8.69
N ASP A 142 -10.39 2.12 -8.29
CA ASP A 142 -9.77 3.17 -9.09
C ASP A 142 -8.28 3.23 -8.72
N TRP A 143 -7.46 2.67 -9.60
CA TRP A 143 -6.06 2.38 -9.32
C TRP A 143 -5.27 3.68 -9.16
N GLY A 144 -4.61 3.85 -8.01
CA GLY A 144 -3.75 5.01 -7.72
C GLY A 144 -4.20 5.90 -6.57
N THR A 145 -5.40 5.65 -6.04
CA THR A 145 -5.88 6.31 -4.84
C THR A 145 -6.56 5.27 -3.96
N TYR A 146 -5.87 4.81 -2.90
CA TYR A 146 -6.51 4.10 -1.78
C TYR A 146 -7.74 4.87 -1.25
N ASP A 147 -7.75 6.18 -1.50
CA ASP A 147 -8.69 7.19 -1.04
C ASP A 147 -10.05 7.18 -1.72
N GLN A 148 -10.21 6.62 -2.93
CA GLN A 148 -11.38 7.01 -3.72
C GLN A 148 -12.62 6.14 -3.52
N TYR A 149 -12.58 4.80 -3.44
CA TYR A 149 -13.84 4.04 -3.41
C TYR A 149 -13.74 2.65 -2.77
N LEU A 150 -13.41 2.59 -1.48
CA LEU A 150 -13.43 1.32 -0.75
C LEU A 150 -14.84 0.67 -0.71
N VAL A 151 -15.94 1.44 -0.80
CA VAL A 151 -17.29 0.89 -0.52
C VAL A 151 -18.42 1.57 -1.32
N THR A 152 -19.16 0.82 -2.12
CA THR A 152 -20.53 1.09 -2.61
C THR A 152 -21.34 -0.22 -2.60
N SER A 153 -22.36 -0.30 -1.73
CA SER A 153 -23.30 -1.40 -1.73
C SER A 153 -24.19 -1.36 -2.97
N GLN A 154 -24.29 -2.47 -3.70
CA GLN A 154 -25.52 -2.76 -4.45
C GLN A 154 -26.17 -4.08 -4.07
N ASN A 155 -25.48 -5.06 -3.45
CA ASN A 155 -26.04 -6.41 -3.25
C ASN A 155 -25.70 -7.11 -1.91
N GLN A 156 -25.17 -6.42 -0.88
CA GLN A 156 -25.07 -6.97 0.48
C GLN A 156 -25.41 -5.87 1.50
N GLU A 157 -26.45 -6.08 2.30
CA GLU A 157 -27.12 -5.00 3.01
C GLU A 157 -26.31 -4.36 4.13
N ASN A 158 -25.32 -5.00 4.78
CA ASN A 158 -24.50 -4.36 5.81
C ASN A 158 -23.19 -5.12 6.07
N VAL A 159 -22.10 -4.77 5.37
CA VAL A 159 -20.74 -5.15 5.82
C VAL A 159 -20.28 -4.08 6.80
N ASP A 160 -20.02 -4.47 8.06
CA ASP A 160 -19.50 -3.57 9.08
C ASP A 160 -17.99 -3.38 8.92
N TYR A 161 -17.60 -2.20 8.42
CA TYR A 161 -16.21 -1.82 8.21
C TYR A 161 -15.57 -1.16 9.43
N SER A 162 -16.33 -0.92 10.52
CA SER A 162 -15.76 -0.33 11.74
C SER A 162 -14.68 -1.20 12.36
N ASN A 163 -14.70 -2.51 12.09
CA ASN A 163 -13.73 -3.45 12.61
C ASN A 163 -12.66 -3.82 11.57
N ALA A 164 -12.66 -3.21 10.38
CA ALA A 164 -11.66 -3.50 9.36
C ALA A 164 -10.36 -2.74 9.62
N VAL A 165 -9.23 -3.45 9.61
CA VAL A 165 -7.91 -2.82 9.52
C VAL A 165 -7.21 -3.34 8.26
N ILE A 166 -6.84 -2.42 7.38
CA ILE A 166 -6.01 -2.74 6.21
C ILE A 166 -4.59 -2.28 6.52
N TYR A 167 -3.61 -3.18 6.43
CA TYR A 167 -2.20 -2.77 6.44
C TYR A 167 -1.62 -2.85 5.05
N VAL A 168 -0.79 -1.87 4.69
CA VAL A 168 0.04 -1.91 3.49
C VAL A 168 1.50 -1.88 3.92
N PHE A 169 2.31 -2.68 3.23
CA PHE A 169 3.76 -2.69 3.36
C PHE A 169 4.34 -2.44 1.98
N GLY A 170 5.23 -1.46 1.86
CA GLY A 170 5.88 -1.10 0.60
C GLY A 170 7.37 -0.88 0.77
N GLN A 171 8.16 -1.23 -0.25
CA GLN A 171 9.57 -0.86 -0.27
C GLN A 171 9.70 0.66 -0.39
N LEU A 172 10.56 1.24 0.45
CA LEU A 172 10.73 2.69 0.52
C LEU A 172 11.25 3.30 -0.79
N ASP A 173 12.09 2.58 -1.52
CA ASP A 173 12.64 3.05 -2.80
C ASP A 173 11.62 3.06 -3.93
N GLN A 174 10.50 2.34 -3.77
CA GLN A 174 9.35 2.34 -4.66
C GLN A 174 8.30 3.39 -4.27
N PHE A 175 8.52 4.11 -3.17
CA PHE A 175 7.61 5.17 -2.77
C PHE A 175 7.80 6.38 -3.69
N GLY A 176 6.70 6.83 -4.31
CA GLY A 176 6.72 7.87 -5.34
C GLY A 176 7.06 9.27 -4.83
N ASP A 177 7.01 9.50 -3.51
CA ASP A 177 7.45 10.76 -2.91
C ASP A 177 8.96 10.70 -2.62
N GLU A 178 9.73 11.40 -3.47
CA GLU A 178 11.19 11.47 -3.36
C GLU A 178 11.65 12.04 -2.01
N ILE A 179 10.83 12.91 -1.40
CA ILE A 179 11.14 13.54 -0.13
C ILE A 179 11.13 12.47 0.96
N ILE A 180 10.16 11.57 0.97
CA ILE A 180 10.13 10.45 1.92
C ILE A 180 11.29 9.49 1.67
N ARG A 181 11.53 9.13 0.40
CA ARG A 181 12.62 8.23 0.01
C ARG A 181 13.98 8.75 0.48
N ASN A 182 14.20 10.06 0.39
CA ASN A 182 15.45 10.71 0.78
C ASN A 182 15.53 11.04 2.29
N ASN A 183 14.43 10.90 3.05
CA ASN A 183 14.37 11.17 4.49
C ASN A 183 13.82 9.95 5.26
N PRO A 184 14.49 8.79 5.19
CA PRO A 184 14.04 7.61 5.92
C PRO A 184 13.93 7.91 7.42
N LYS A 185 12.85 7.43 8.06
CA LYS A 185 12.56 7.58 9.50
C LYS A 185 12.12 8.97 9.95
N ASN A 186 11.91 9.92 9.03
CA ASN A 186 11.33 11.22 9.35
C ASN A 186 10.19 11.52 8.38
N LEU A 187 8.95 11.54 8.88
CA LEU A 187 7.76 11.85 8.10
C LEU A 187 7.39 13.33 8.12
N ARG A 188 8.13 14.18 8.82
CA ARG A 188 7.87 15.63 8.77
C ARG A 188 7.92 16.19 7.33
N PRO A 189 8.88 15.80 6.48
CA PRO A 189 8.88 16.25 5.09
C PRO A 189 7.66 15.75 4.29
N TYR A 190 7.10 14.59 4.63
CA TYR A 190 5.85 14.11 4.05
C TYR A 190 4.67 14.99 4.44
N LEU A 191 4.58 15.37 5.71
CA LEU A 191 3.57 16.30 6.20
C LEU A 191 3.65 17.64 5.46
N GLU A 192 4.86 18.16 5.27
CA GLU A 192 5.11 19.40 4.51
C GLU A 192 4.71 19.25 3.02
N SER A 193 4.96 18.09 2.41
CA SER A 193 4.51 17.74 1.04
C SER A 193 2.98 17.71 0.92
N LEU A 194 2.29 17.06 1.87
CA LEU A 194 0.84 17.05 1.96
C LEU A 194 0.28 18.47 2.10
N PHE A 195 0.84 19.26 3.01
CA PHE A 195 0.41 20.64 3.23
C PHE A 195 0.59 21.50 1.98
N LYS A 196 1.67 21.31 1.22
CA LYS A 196 1.90 22.02 -0.05
C LYS A 196 0.75 21.82 -1.03
N LYS A 197 0.22 20.59 -1.15
CA LYS A 197 -0.95 20.29 -2.00
C LYS A 197 -2.18 21.12 -1.58
N TYR A 198 -2.34 21.35 -0.29
CA TYR A 198 -3.46 22.10 0.28
C TYR A 198 -3.16 23.60 0.51
N LYS A 199 -2.01 24.10 0.01
CA LYS A 199 -1.53 25.48 0.24
C LYS A 199 -1.40 25.87 1.72
N ILE A 200 -1.14 24.87 2.57
CA ILE A 200 -0.90 25.00 4.00
C ILE A 200 0.61 25.09 4.23
N THR A 201 1.01 25.80 5.30
CA THR A 201 2.42 26.00 5.66
C THR A 201 2.77 25.31 6.97
N SER A 202 4.06 25.12 7.24
CA SER A 202 4.58 24.57 8.50
C SER A 202 4.30 25.45 9.74
N ASN A 203 3.78 26.67 9.54
CA ASN A 203 3.41 27.61 10.60
C ASN A 203 1.93 27.52 11.00
N ASN A 204 1.13 26.68 10.34
CA ASN A 204 -0.26 26.50 10.70
C ASN A 204 -0.37 25.97 12.15
N LYS A 205 -1.25 26.58 12.94
CA LYS A 205 -1.48 26.17 14.33
C LYS A 205 -2.19 24.82 14.37
N ALA A 206 -1.47 23.79 14.78
CA ALA A 206 -2.03 22.49 15.09
C ALA A 206 -2.68 22.50 16.48
N ILE A 207 -3.73 21.71 16.66
CA ILE A 207 -4.36 21.48 17.96
C ILE A 207 -3.87 20.15 18.51
N VAL A 208 -3.40 20.13 19.76
CA VAL A 208 -3.02 18.87 20.42
C VAL A 208 -4.27 18.16 20.90
N ARG A 209 -4.59 17.03 20.26
CA ARG A 209 -5.63 16.08 20.67
C ARG A 209 -5.08 15.17 21.76
N LYS A 210 -5.34 15.53 23.02
CA LYS A 210 -4.83 14.80 24.19
C LYS A 210 -5.34 13.36 24.28
N ASP A 211 -6.57 13.14 23.82
CA ASP A 211 -7.23 11.83 23.72
C ASP A 211 -6.49 10.87 22.78
N LEU A 212 -5.91 11.41 21.71
CA LEU A 212 -5.16 10.63 20.73
C LEU A 212 -3.64 10.69 20.96
N ASN A 213 -3.16 11.64 21.75
CA ASN A 213 -1.75 12.03 21.80
C ASN A 213 -1.18 12.36 20.41
N LEU A 214 -1.95 13.11 19.62
CA LEU A 214 -1.60 13.56 18.27
C LEU A 214 -1.80 15.07 18.13
N GLU A 215 -1.02 15.70 17.26
CA GLU A 215 -1.31 17.03 16.75
C GLU A 215 -2.26 16.89 15.56
N GLN A 216 -3.31 17.71 15.51
CA GLN A 216 -4.33 17.73 14.46
C GLN A 216 -4.29 19.06 13.72
N LEU A 217 -4.46 19.00 12.40
CA LEU A 217 -4.77 20.15 11.56
C LEU A 217 -5.96 19.84 10.67
N ASP A 218 -6.94 20.74 10.70
CA ASP A 218 -8.10 20.68 9.82
C ASP A 218 -7.80 21.42 8.51
N ILE A 219 -8.05 20.74 7.41
CA ILE A 219 -7.76 21.19 6.05
C ILE A 219 -9.09 21.37 5.31
N PRO A 220 -9.52 22.60 5.03
CA PRO A 220 -10.70 22.84 4.21
C PRO A 220 -10.39 22.47 2.76
N VAL A 221 -11.13 21.51 2.20
CA VAL A 221 -10.98 21.04 0.81
C VAL A 221 -12.08 21.62 -0.09
N SER A 222 -13.27 21.83 0.46
CA SER A 222 -14.39 22.59 -0.15
C SER A 222 -15.26 23.20 0.96
N GLU A 223 -16.30 23.97 0.60
CA GLU A 223 -17.18 24.66 1.57
C GLU A 223 -17.70 23.74 2.69
N ASP A 224 -18.07 22.49 2.36
CA ASP A 224 -18.61 21.53 3.32
C ASP A 224 -17.70 20.33 3.63
N LYS A 225 -16.44 20.34 3.16
CA LYS A 225 -15.53 19.19 3.34
C LYS A 225 -14.24 19.60 4.02
N ILE A 226 -14.04 19.04 5.20
CA ILE A 226 -12.83 19.20 6.00
C ILE A 226 -12.13 17.85 6.07
N PHE A 227 -10.83 17.84 5.76
CA PHE A 227 -9.96 16.70 5.99
C PHE A 227 -9.20 16.96 7.29
N ALA A 228 -9.01 15.93 8.11
CA ALA A 228 -8.17 16.04 9.28
C ALA A 228 -6.83 15.37 8.99
N VAL A 229 -5.73 16.07 9.25
CA VAL A 229 -4.39 15.49 9.23
C VAL A 229 -3.85 15.45 10.64
N TYR A 230 -3.41 14.27 11.07
CA TYR A 230 -2.81 14.06 12.36
C TYR A 230 -1.34 13.69 12.23
N TRP A 231 -0.53 14.04 13.23
CA TRP A 231 0.84 13.53 13.34
C TRP A 231 1.27 13.36 14.78
N HIS A 232 2.22 12.46 14.99
CA HIS A 232 2.91 12.30 16.26
C HIS A 232 4.30 12.95 16.16
N ARG A 233 4.58 13.90 17.06
CA ARG A 233 5.86 14.58 17.15
C ARG A 233 6.77 13.90 18.16
N THR A 234 7.98 13.56 17.74
CA THR A 234 9.00 12.99 18.62
C THR A 234 9.75 14.10 19.37
N LYS A 235 10.53 13.72 20.39
CA LYS A 235 11.34 14.65 21.21
C LYS A 235 12.31 15.52 20.39
N ASN A 236 12.70 15.09 19.20
CA ASN A 236 13.62 15.80 18.32
C ASN A 236 12.91 16.66 17.26
N ASN A 237 11.62 16.97 17.45
CA ASN A 237 10.82 17.73 16.49
C ASN A 237 10.72 17.06 15.10
N GLN A 238 10.85 15.74 15.07
CA GLN A 238 10.60 14.88 13.90
C GLN A 238 9.18 14.32 14.00
N ALA A 239 8.64 13.81 12.89
CA ALA A 239 7.41 13.02 12.90
C ALA A 239 7.71 11.55 12.58
N ASP A 240 7.16 10.63 13.36
CA ASP A 240 7.27 9.18 13.16
C ASP A 240 5.95 8.52 12.73
N LEU A 241 4.85 9.29 12.76
CA LEU A 241 3.53 8.93 12.27
C LEU A 241 2.86 10.14 11.65
N VAL A 242 2.25 9.96 10.48
CA VAL A 242 1.35 10.91 9.83
C VAL A 242 0.07 10.16 9.45
N ILE A 243 -1.09 10.77 9.67
CA ILE A 243 -2.41 10.19 9.37
C ILE A 243 -3.22 11.21 8.59
N GLU A 244 -3.79 10.82 7.47
CA GLU A 244 -4.74 11.62 6.69
C GLU A 244 -6.12 10.97 6.80
N CYS A 245 -7.09 11.72 7.34
CA CYS A 245 -8.49 11.31 7.44
C CYS A 245 -9.34 12.07 6.44
N LYS A 246 -10.02 11.30 5.57
CA LYS A 246 -10.90 11.81 4.54
C LYS A 246 -12.35 11.40 4.83
N PRO A 247 -13.31 12.33 4.78
CA PRO A 247 -14.71 12.01 4.93
C PRO A 247 -15.15 11.10 3.78
N VAL A 248 -15.95 10.09 4.11
CA VAL A 248 -16.53 9.19 3.11
C VAL A 248 -17.84 9.78 2.60
N PRO A 249 -18.04 9.92 1.28
CA PRO A 249 -19.31 10.41 0.74
C PRO A 249 -20.51 9.63 1.30
N ASP A 250 -21.55 10.36 1.71
CA ASP A 250 -22.81 9.80 2.23
C ASP A 250 -22.67 8.93 3.49
N LYS A 251 -21.58 9.06 4.25
CA LYS A 251 -21.36 8.37 5.53
C LYS A 251 -20.99 9.37 6.64
N LEU A 252 -21.28 8.98 7.88
CA LEU A 252 -20.98 9.75 9.09
C LEU A 252 -19.58 9.47 9.67
N PHE A 253 -18.68 8.86 8.88
CA PHE A 253 -17.33 8.51 9.33
C PHE A 253 -16.28 8.89 8.28
N SER A 254 -15.05 9.07 8.74
CA SER A 254 -13.86 9.27 7.90
C SER A 254 -13.03 8.00 7.81
N TRP A 255 -12.40 7.75 6.66
CA TRP A 255 -11.30 6.79 6.54
C TRP A 255 -9.99 7.48 6.79
N CYS A 256 -9.18 6.88 7.66
CA CYS A 256 -7.89 7.40 8.07
C CYS A 256 -6.77 6.49 7.58
N THR A 257 -5.95 7.02 6.68
CA THR A 257 -4.74 6.36 6.18
C THR A 257 -3.54 6.88 6.93
N SER A 258 -2.79 5.99 7.57
CA SER A 258 -1.57 6.34 8.28
C SER A 258 -0.31 6.01 7.47
N TYR A 259 0.81 6.61 7.84
CA TYR A 259 2.13 6.30 7.32
C TYR A 259 3.11 6.27 8.48
N PHE A 260 3.94 5.24 8.53
CA PHE A 260 4.98 5.07 9.54
C PHE A 260 6.12 4.19 9.04
N PHE A 261 7.26 4.31 9.71
CA PHE A 261 8.42 3.45 9.47
C PHE A 261 8.49 2.36 10.55
N PRO A 262 8.14 1.09 10.23
CA PRO A 262 8.23 0.00 11.20
C PRO A 262 9.67 -0.16 11.71
N LYS A 263 9.85 -0.27 13.03
CA LYS A 263 11.18 -0.25 13.67
C LYS A 263 12.02 -1.47 13.29
N ASN A 264 11.36 -2.59 13.05
CA ASN A 264 12.00 -3.90 12.85
C ASN A 264 12.20 -4.26 11.37
N ILE A 265 11.84 -3.36 10.44
CA ILE A 265 11.83 -3.63 9.00
C ILE A 265 12.43 -2.43 8.28
N PRO A 266 13.77 -2.36 8.16
CA PRO A 266 14.41 -1.25 7.47
C PRO A 266 13.99 -1.21 5.99
N ASN A 267 13.98 -0.01 5.42
CA ASN A 267 13.65 0.26 4.01
C ASN A 267 12.24 -0.16 3.59
N VAL A 268 11.32 -0.26 4.56
CA VAL A 268 9.89 -0.44 4.33
C VAL A 268 9.15 0.75 4.92
N ILE A 269 8.19 1.27 4.17
CA ILE A 269 7.14 2.15 4.69
C ILE A 269 5.89 1.30 4.87
N SER A 270 5.17 1.53 5.97
CA SER A 270 3.91 0.85 6.25
C SER A 270 2.81 1.85 6.48
N SER A 271 1.58 1.44 6.15
CA SER A 271 0.36 2.14 6.48
C SER A 271 -0.62 1.21 7.18
N PHE A 272 -1.49 1.80 7.98
CA PHE A 272 -2.77 1.19 8.34
C PHE A 272 -3.90 2.09 7.86
N ILE A 273 -5.03 1.50 7.51
CA ILE A 273 -6.25 2.19 7.11
C ILE A 273 -7.36 1.71 8.04
N VAL A 274 -8.01 2.64 8.72
CA VAL A 274 -9.07 2.42 9.72
C VAL A 274 -10.12 3.52 9.66
N THR A 275 -11.30 3.29 10.22
CA THR A 275 -12.24 4.38 10.50
C THR A 275 -11.68 5.30 11.59
N GLU A 276 -12.09 6.58 11.57
CA GLU A 276 -11.61 7.59 12.52
C GLU A 276 -11.81 7.20 14.00
N ASP A 277 -12.90 6.51 14.33
CA ASP A 277 -13.19 6.02 15.68
C ASP A 277 -12.11 5.09 16.23
N ASN A 278 -11.36 4.41 15.37
CA ASN A 278 -10.28 3.51 15.76
C ASN A 278 -8.93 4.21 15.95
N LEU A 279 -8.82 5.52 15.68
CA LEU A 279 -7.55 6.23 15.79
C LEU A 279 -6.97 6.22 17.20
N ALA A 280 -7.79 6.18 18.24
CA ALA A 280 -7.32 6.07 19.62
C ALA A 280 -6.41 4.84 19.84
N ASN A 281 -6.54 3.82 18.99
CA ASN A 281 -5.75 2.59 19.03
C ASN A 281 -4.48 2.63 18.18
N TRP A 282 -4.09 3.78 17.59
CA TRP A 282 -2.92 3.88 16.69
C TRP A 282 -1.62 3.27 17.24
N PRO A 283 -1.26 3.38 18.55
CA PRO A 283 -0.03 2.78 19.04
C PRO A 283 -0.09 1.25 18.97
N GLU A 284 -1.26 0.68 19.24
CA GLU A 284 -1.49 -0.76 19.17
C GLU A 284 -1.56 -1.25 17.73
N LEU A 285 -2.18 -0.48 16.82
CA LEU A 285 -2.21 -0.77 15.38
C LEU A 285 -0.78 -0.88 14.80
N ILE A 286 0.12 0.06 15.14
CA ILE A 286 1.53 -0.03 14.73
C ILE A 286 2.20 -1.29 15.31
N LYS A 287 2.03 -1.55 16.61
CA LYS A 287 2.62 -2.73 17.27
C LYS A 287 2.14 -4.04 16.65
N LYS A 288 0.85 -4.12 16.30
CA LYS A 288 0.24 -5.29 15.67
C LYS A 288 0.65 -5.46 14.22
N SER A 289 0.79 -4.36 13.45
CA SER A 289 1.42 -4.38 12.12
C SER A 289 2.79 -5.07 12.15
N GLU A 290 3.67 -4.63 13.06
CA GLU A 290 5.02 -5.20 13.17
C GLU A 290 4.98 -6.68 13.57
N LYS A 291 4.07 -7.07 14.47
CA LYS A 291 3.88 -8.47 14.87
C LYS A 291 3.40 -9.33 13.69
N LEU A 292 2.42 -8.85 12.92
CA LEU A 292 1.89 -9.54 11.75
C LEU A 292 2.97 -9.73 10.70
N PHE A 293 3.68 -8.66 10.33
CA PHE A 293 4.80 -8.75 9.40
C PHE A 293 5.81 -9.82 9.82
N ASN A 294 6.25 -9.79 11.08
CA ASN A 294 7.22 -10.74 11.63
C ASN A 294 6.72 -12.19 11.61
N SER A 295 5.40 -12.41 11.72
CA SER A 295 4.80 -13.75 11.66
C SER A 295 4.90 -14.38 10.27
N PHE A 296 5.01 -13.57 9.22
CA PHE A 296 5.10 -14.02 7.83
C PHE A 296 6.55 -14.15 7.32
N LEU A 297 7.53 -13.84 8.16
CA LEU A 297 8.93 -14.02 7.80
C LEU A 297 9.29 -15.50 7.73
N LEU A 298 9.87 -15.90 6.60
CA LEU A 298 10.43 -17.23 6.44
C LEU A 298 11.71 -17.29 7.30
N LYS A 299 11.67 -18.07 8.38
CA LYS A 299 12.84 -18.25 9.26
C LYS A 299 13.88 -19.08 8.53
N ASN A 300 15.03 -18.47 8.20
CA ASN A 300 16.16 -19.20 7.62
C ASN A 300 16.58 -20.35 8.55
N GLU A 301 16.89 -21.52 8.00
CA GLU A 301 17.32 -22.69 8.77
C GLU A 301 18.62 -22.45 9.56
N SER A 302 19.41 -21.44 9.18
CA SER A 302 20.60 -21.00 9.91
C SER A 302 20.28 -20.48 11.33
N ASP A 303 19.09 -19.93 11.56
CA ASP A 303 18.64 -19.50 12.90
C ASP A 303 18.23 -20.67 13.79
N LYS A 304 17.81 -21.80 13.21
CA LYS A 304 17.54 -23.04 13.96
C LYS A 304 18.82 -23.70 14.47
N LYS A 305 19.94 -23.62 13.72
CA LYS A 305 21.24 -24.15 14.16
C LYS A 305 21.86 -23.36 15.32
N LYS A 306 21.62 -22.05 15.42
CA LYS A 306 22.08 -21.23 16.56
C LYS A 306 21.31 -21.49 17.85
N LYS A 307 20.02 -21.85 17.78
CA LYS A 307 19.21 -22.19 18.96
C LYS A 307 19.45 -23.59 19.53
N LYS A 308 20.01 -24.53 18.76
CA LYS A 308 20.42 -25.86 19.23
C LYS A 308 21.83 -25.91 19.84
N LYS A 309 22.55 -24.78 19.86
CA LYS A 309 23.90 -24.65 20.44
C LYS A 309 23.94 -23.76 21.70
N LYS A 310 22.79 -23.48 22.31
CA LYS A 310 22.71 -22.83 23.63
C LYS A 310 22.18 -23.79 24.66
#